data_AF-A0A857VCP9-F1
#
_entry.id   AF-A0A857VCP9-F1
#
_cell.length_a   1.000
_cell.length_b   1.000
_cell.length_c   1.000
_cell.angle_alpha   90.00
_cell.angle_beta   90.00
_cell.angle_gamma   90.00
#
_symmetry.space_group_name_H-M   'P 1'
#
loop_
_entity.id
_entity.type
_entity.pdbx_description
1 polymer ?
#
loop_
_entity_poly.entity_id
_entity_poly.type
_entity_poly.pdbx_seq_one_letter_code
_entity_poly.pdbx_strand_id
1 'polypeptide(L)'
;MYEQSPQTYDAATKAAVNIAQVVRQTVDFAPTSADSPLLNAVKVASREATNCFGHAIIASECLEQLGIEHCISYANQHAMVTLFDRGSERAFLLDVATEELCCDMTGVLGSGAPNPLDQLAMGELRAVHFFQRNS
;
A
#
# COMPACT_ATOMS: atom_id res chain seq x y z
N MET A 1 7.76 8.35 28.51
CA MET A 1 7.24 8.38 27.12
C MET A 1 8.10 9.36 26.37
N TYR A 2 8.70 8.96 25.25
CA TYR A 2 9.34 9.90 24.34
C TYR A 2 8.24 10.54 23.49
N GLU A 3 8.28 11.87 23.35
CA GLU A 3 7.38 12.59 22.45
C GLU A 3 7.69 12.17 21.01
N GLN A 4 6.67 11.71 20.29
CA GLN A 4 6.79 11.44 18.86
C GLN A 4 6.45 12.74 18.11
N SER A 5 7.35 13.16 17.21
CA SER A 5 7.04 14.24 16.28
C SER A 5 5.87 13.81 15.38
N PRO A 6 4.93 14.71 15.05
CA PRO A 6 3.94 14.45 14.02
C PRO A 6 4.64 13.98 12.75
N GLN A 7 4.19 12.84 12.21
CA GLN A 7 4.80 12.26 11.02
C GLN A 7 4.32 13.02 9.79
N THR A 8 5.26 13.56 9.01
CA THR A 8 4.93 14.21 7.74
C THR A 8 4.67 13.16 6.65
N TYR A 9 3.91 13.54 5.61
CA TYR A 9 3.71 12.69 4.44
C TYR A 9 5.03 12.17 3.85
N ASP A 10 6.02 13.05 3.65
CA ASP A 10 7.32 12.65 3.08
C ASP A 10 8.08 11.68 3.99
N ALA A 11 7.93 11.80 5.32
CA ALA A 11 8.51 10.84 6.26
C ALA A 11 7.79 9.49 6.22
N ALA A 12 6.46 9.48 6.07
CA ALA A 12 5.66 8.27 5.92
C ALA A 12 5.97 7.51 4.63
N THR A 13 6.02 8.20 3.48
CA THR A 13 6.37 7.57 2.20
C THR A 13 7.79 7.02 2.21
N LYS A 14 8.75 7.75 2.79
CA LYS A 14 10.13 7.26 2.96
C LYS A 14 10.19 6.03 3.86
N ALA A 15 9.47 6.02 4.98
CA ALA A 15 9.40 4.86 5.86
C ALA A 15 8.78 3.64 5.14
N ALA A 16 7.74 3.85 4.35
CA ALA A 16 7.09 2.81 3.57
C ALA A 16 8.00 2.21 2.49
N VAL A 17 8.75 3.04 1.77
CA VAL A 17 9.76 2.56 0.80
C VAL A 17 10.85 1.73 1.49
N ASN A 18 11.33 2.17 2.65
CA ASN A 18 12.31 1.41 3.43
C ASN A 18 11.76 0.06 3.91
N ILE A 19 10.51 0.02 4.40
CA ILE A 19 9.84 -1.23 4.77
C ILE A 19 9.74 -2.15 3.55
N ALA A 20 9.29 -1.64 2.42
CA ALA A 20 9.18 -2.43 1.19
C ALA A 20 10.54 -3.00 0.76
N GLN A 21 11.61 -2.21 0.88
CA GLN A 21 12.97 -2.70 0.63
C GLN A 21 13.35 -3.85 1.57
N VAL A 22 13.07 -3.73 2.88
CA VAL A 22 13.33 -4.81 3.84
C VAL A 22 12.54 -6.07 3.47
N VAL A 23 11.26 -5.94 3.11
CA VAL A 23 10.43 -7.07 2.68
C VAL A 23 11.01 -7.75 1.44
N ARG A 24 11.38 -6.98 0.40
CA ARG A 24 12.02 -7.54 -0.82
C ARG A 24 13.32 -8.28 -0.54
N GLN A 25 14.08 -7.83 0.46
CA GLN A 25 15.38 -8.43 0.82
C GLN A 25 15.25 -9.65 1.73
N THR A 26 14.11 -9.85 2.39
CA THR A 26 13.92 -10.88 3.42
C THR A 26 12.89 -11.94 3.05
N VAL A 27 12.06 -11.69 2.03
CA VAL A 27 11.01 -12.60 1.59
C VAL A 27 11.03 -12.71 0.07
N ASP A 28 11.33 -13.90 -0.43
CA ASP A 28 11.39 -14.20 -1.85
C ASP A 28 10.01 -14.01 -2.51
N PHE A 29 10.03 -13.53 -3.76
CA PHE A 29 8.82 -13.48 -4.57
C PHE A 29 8.54 -14.85 -5.19
N ALA A 30 7.39 -15.44 -4.85
CA ALA A 30 6.95 -16.72 -5.39
C ALA A 30 5.45 -16.69 -5.75
N PRO A 31 5.06 -17.08 -6.97
CA PRO A 31 3.66 -17.13 -7.36
C PRO A 31 2.89 -18.18 -6.55
N THR A 32 1.62 -17.90 -6.30
CA THR A 32 0.72 -18.85 -5.62
C THR A 32 0.29 -19.94 -6.60
N SER A 33 0.62 -21.19 -6.30
CA SER A 33 0.07 -22.38 -6.94
C SER A 33 -1.18 -22.88 -6.22
N ALA A 34 -1.93 -23.81 -6.84
CA ALA A 34 -3.09 -24.46 -6.21
C ALA A 34 -2.76 -25.15 -4.88
N ASP A 35 -1.51 -25.58 -4.70
CA ASP A 35 -1.02 -26.24 -3.48
C ASP A 35 -0.42 -25.26 -2.46
N SER A 36 -0.49 -23.95 -2.75
CA SER A 36 0.05 -22.95 -1.84
C SER A 36 -0.82 -22.87 -0.58
N PRO A 37 -0.22 -22.96 0.60
CA PRO A 37 -0.96 -22.94 1.84
C PRO A 37 -1.56 -21.54 2.05
N LEU A 38 -2.72 -21.46 2.70
CA LEU A 38 -3.33 -20.18 3.11
C LEU A 38 -2.29 -19.27 3.77
N LEU A 39 -2.25 -18.01 3.35
CA LEU A 39 -1.39 -16.97 3.91
C LEU A 39 -1.70 -16.78 5.40
N ASN A 40 -0.70 -17.04 6.23
CA ASN A 40 -0.69 -16.64 7.64
C ASN A 40 0.75 -16.32 8.05
N ALA A 41 0.92 -15.53 9.10
CA ALA A 41 2.22 -15.05 9.55
C ALA A 41 3.23 -16.19 9.80
N VAL A 42 2.78 -17.28 10.42
CA VAL A 42 3.62 -18.45 10.72
C VAL A 42 4.16 -19.11 9.45
N LYS A 43 3.30 -19.27 8.44
CA LYS A 43 3.67 -19.90 7.16
C LYS A 43 4.60 -19.02 6.35
N VAL A 44 4.36 -17.71 6.32
CA VAL A 44 5.26 -16.73 5.68
C VAL A 44 6.63 -16.78 6.33
N ALA A 45 6.70 -16.70 7.66
CA ALA A 45 7.97 -16.78 8.39
C ALA A 45 8.71 -18.11 8.16
N SER A 46 7.99 -19.21 7.96
CA SER A 46 8.61 -20.54 7.73
C SER A 46 9.07 -20.80 6.30
N ARG A 47 8.40 -20.18 5.31
CA ARG A 47 8.69 -20.38 3.88
C ARG A 47 9.60 -19.31 3.32
N GLU A 48 9.62 -18.14 3.94
CA GLU A 48 10.35 -16.95 3.49
C GLU A 48 10.03 -16.59 2.03
N ALA A 49 8.85 -16.97 1.52
CA ALA A 49 8.44 -16.76 0.13
C ALA A 49 6.93 -16.55 -0.01
N THR A 50 6.52 -15.55 -0.80
CA THR A 50 5.11 -15.25 -1.07
C THR A 50 4.91 -14.44 -2.36
N ASN A 51 3.66 -14.32 -2.81
CA ASN A 51 3.26 -13.48 -3.95
C ASN A 51 3.07 -12.01 -3.54
N CYS A 52 2.65 -11.16 -4.51
CA CYS A 52 2.35 -9.75 -4.29
C CYS A 52 1.39 -9.48 -3.12
N PHE A 53 0.38 -10.33 -2.94
CA PHE A 53 -0.57 -10.18 -1.83
C PHE A 53 0.10 -10.40 -0.47
N GLY A 54 0.91 -11.44 -0.32
CA GLY A 54 1.63 -11.63 0.94
C GLY A 54 2.69 -10.55 1.21
N HIS A 55 3.40 -10.07 0.18
CA HIS A 55 4.32 -8.93 0.34
C HIS A 55 3.58 -7.66 0.79
N ALA A 56 2.42 -7.36 0.19
CA ALA A 56 1.58 -6.24 0.60
C ALA A 56 1.10 -6.37 2.05
N ILE A 57 0.70 -7.58 2.47
CA ILE A 57 0.29 -7.86 3.86
C ILE A 57 1.45 -7.65 4.84
N ILE A 58 2.65 -8.17 4.56
CA ILE A 58 3.79 -8.00 5.47
C ILE A 58 4.15 -6.51 5.61
N ALA A 59 4.20 -5.78 4.49
CA ALA A 59 4.46 -4.34 4.53
C ALA A 59 3.37 -3.59 5.30
N SER A 60 2.11 -3.96 5.10
CA SER A 60 0.95 -3.39 5.79
C SER A 60 1.08 -3.56 7.32
N GLU A 61 1.34 -4.77 7.80
CA GLU A 61 1.55 -5.05 9.23
C GLU A 61 2.72 -4.26 9.82
N CYS A 62 3.81 -4.08 9.07
CA CYS A 62 4.93 -3.23 9.49
C CYS A 62 4.55 -1.74 9.56
N LEU A 63 3.74 -1.24 8.62
CA LEU A 63 3.26 0.13 8.60
C LEU A 63 2.28 0.42 9.74
N GLU A 64 1.41 -0.54 10.08
CA GLU A 64 0.51 -0.44 11.24
C GLU A 64 1.30 -0.27 12.54
N GLN A 65 2.40 -1.02 12.72
CA GLN A 65 3.27 -0.87 13.90
C GLN A 65 3.94 0.50 14.00
N LEU A 66 4.12 1.20 12.87
CA LEU A 66 4.63 2.57 12.83
C LEU A 66 3.53 3.63 12.93
N GLY A 67 2.25 3.23 13.00
CA GLY A 67 1.11 4.16 13.02
C GLY A 67 0.90 4.90 11.70
N ILE A 68 1.36 4.34 10.57
CA ILE A 68 1.20 4.94 9.25
C ILE A 68 -0.12 4.48 8.65
N GLU A 69 -1.07 5.40 8.44
CA GLU A 69 -2.34 5.12 7.78
C GLU A 69 -2.12 4.70 6.31
N HIS A 70 -2.71 3.57 5.92
CA HIS A 70 -2.59 3.03 4.58
C HIS A 70 -3.75 2.07 4.26
N CYS A 71 -3.86 1.67 3.00
CA CYS A 71 -4.81 0.65 2.54
C CYS A 71 -4.12 -0.37 1.64
N ILE A 72 -4.50 -1.63 1.77
CA ILE A 72 -4.17 -2.62 0.75
C ILE A 72 -5.10 -2.39 -0.45
N SER A 73 -4.49 -2.13 -1.60
CA SER A 73 -5.19 -1.87 -2.86
C SER A 73 -4.97 -3.04 -3.81
N TYR A 74 -6.00 -3.36 -4.59
CA TYR A 74 -5.95 -4.46 -5.56
C TYR A 74 -6.43 -3.99 -6.92
N ALA A 75 -5.57 -4.09 -7.92
CA ALA A 75 -5.87 -3.70 -9.29
C ALA A 75 -5.21 -4.67 -10.27
N ASN A 76 -5.93 -5.08 -11.33
CA ASN A 76 -5.40 -5.94 -12.40
C ASN A 76 -4.68 -7.21 -11.90
N GLN A 77 -5.22 -7.86 -10.88
CA GLN A 77 -4.63 -9.04 -10.24
C GLN A 77 -3.33 -8.80 -9.46
N HIS A 78 -3.06 -7.56 -9.08
CA HIS A 78 -1.88 -7.17 -8.33
C HIS A 78 -2.25 -6.46 -7.04
N ALA A 79 -1.58 -6.82 -5.95
CA ALA A 79 -1.76 -6.20 -4.65
C ALA A 79 -0.63 -5.21 -4.37
N MET A 80 -1.00 -4.03 -3.88
CA MET A 80 -0.12 -2.93 -3.55
C MET A 80 -0.61 -2.25 -2.27
N VAL A 81 0.21 -1.40 -1.67
CA VAL A 81 -0.19 -0.55 -0.55
C VAL A 81 -0.35 0.88 -1.06
N THR A 82 -1.42 1.54 -0.66
CA THR A 82 -1.63 2.95 -0.97
C THR A 82 -1.65 3.75 0.34
N LEU A 83 -0.85 4.80 0.39
CA LEU A 83 -0.84 5.76 1.49
C LEU A 83 -1.61 7.00 1.05
N PHE A 84 -2.42 7.54 1.94
CA PHE A 84 -3.16 8.78 1.72
C PHE A 84 -2.85 9.72 2.88
N ASP A 85 -2.58 10.99 2.57
CA ASP A 85 -2.54 12.06 3.56
C ASP A 85 -3.70 13.01 3.31
N ARG A 86 -4.72 12.91 4.16
CA ARG A 86 -5.91 13.76 4.11
C ARG A 86 -5.57 15.23 4.32
N GLY A 87 -4.54 15.54 5.11
CA GLY A 87 -4.19 16.91 5.46
C GLY A 87 -3.62 17.71 4.29
N SER A 88 -2.93 17.02 3.37
CA SER A 88 -2.31 17.63 2.19
C SER A 88 -2.90 17.17 0.85
N GLU A 89 -3.96 16.35 0.86
CA GLU A 89 -4.58 15.73 -0.32
C GLU A 89 -3.60 14.95 -1.19
N ARG A 90 -2.57 14.35 -0.57
CA ARG A 90 -1.53 13.59 -1.26
C ARG A 90 -1.75 12.10 -1.16
N ALA A 91 -1.25 11.37 -2.16
CA ALA A 91 -1.32 9.93 -2.17
C ALA A 91 -0.06 9.31 -2.78
N PHE A 92 0.33 8.16 -2.25
CA PHE A 92 1.52 7.41 -2.67
C PHE A 92 1.15 5.95 -2.92
N LEU A 93 1.58 5.43 -4.07
CA LEU A 93 1.47 4.03 -4.41
C LEU A 93 2.77 3.32 -4.03
N LEU A 94 2.67 2.29 -3.21
CA LEU A 94 3.78 1.44 -2.79
C LEU A 94 3.57 0.04 -3.35
N ASP A 95 4.30 -0.27 -4.42
CA ASP A 95 4.44 -1.65 -4.87
C ASP A 95 5.58 -2.30 -4.09
N VAL A 96 5.21 -3.23 -3.21
CA VAL A 96 6.19 -3.85 -2.32
C VAL A 96 7.19 -4.70 -3.11
N ALA A 97 6.74 -5.39 -4.16
CA ALA A 97 7.57 -6.30 -4.94
C ALA A 97 8.45 -5.56 -5.96
N THR A 98 8.02 -4.40 -6.46
CA THR A 98 8.65 -3.70 -7.59
C THR A 98 8.94 -2.24 -7.24
N GLU A 99 10.21 -1.90 -7.02
CA GLU A 99 10.61 -0.57 -6.56
C GLU A 99 10.27 0.54 -7.57
N GLU A 100 10.39 0.26 -8.86
CA GLU A 100 10.13 1.21 -9.94
C GLU A 100 8.66 1.62 -10.04
N LEU A 101 7.75 0.85 -9.42
CA LEU A 101 6.32 1.12 -9.37
C LEU A 101 5.93 1.90 -8.11
N CYS A 102 6.86 2.14 -7.17
CA CYS A 102 6.62 3.04 -6.05
C CYS A 102 6.62 4.50 -6.53
N CYS A 103 5.49 5.20 -6.43
CA CYS A 103 5.38 6.55 -6.96
C CYS A 103 4.36 7.44 -6.23
N ASP A 104 4.59 8.75 -6.31
CA ASP A 104 3.60 9.75 -5.90
C ASP A 104 2.45 9.76 -6.92
N MET A 105 1.22 9.56 -6.44
CA MET A 105 0.01 9.50 -7.25
C MET A 105 -0.96 10.65 -6.93
N THR A 106 -0.49 11.70 -6.26
CA THR A 106 -1.29 12.89 -5.89
C THR A 106 -2.04 13.47 -7.10
N GLY A 107 -1.37 13.58 -8.26
CA GLY A 107 -1.98 14.13 -9.48
C GLY A 107 -3.00 13.23 -10.18
N VAL A 108 -3.10 11.95 -9.80
CA VAL A 108 -4.05 10.98 -10.38
C VAL A 108 -5.42 11.07 -9.69
N LEU A 109 -5.45 11.53 -8.45
CA LEU A 109 -6.66 11.93 -7.76
C LEU A 109 -7.15 13.24 -8.41
N GLY A 110 -7.80 13.13 -9.57
CA GLY A 110 -8.23 14.29 -10.36
C GLY A 110 -9.00 15.31 -9.52
N SER A 111 -8.81 16.60 -9.80
CA SER A 111 -9.48 17.68 -9.06
C SER A 111 -11.00 17.49 -9.09
N GLY A 112 -11.63 17.36 -7.93
CA GLY A 112 -13.08 17.20 -7.78
C GLY A 112 -13.59 15.75 -7.71
N ALA A 113 -12.71 14.74 -7.81
CA ALA A 113 -13.07 13.37 -7.45
C ALA A 113 -13.13 13.23 -5.92
N PRO A 114 -14.12 12.53 -5.33
CA PRO A 114 -14.14 12.28 -3.90
C PRO A 114 -12.87 11.55 -3.46
N ASN A 115 -12.28 11.93 -2.32
CA ASN A 115 -11.10 11.25 -1.80
C ASN A 115 -11.42 9.75 -1.63
N PRO A 116 -10.57 8.82 -2.13
CA PRO A 116 -10.82 7.38 -2.00
C PRO A 116 -11.06 6.91 -0.55
N LEU A 117 -10.44 7.57 0.44
CA LEU A 117 -10.68 7.25 1.84
C LEU A 117 -12.06 7.70 2.34
N ASP A 118 -12.62 8.77 1.79
CA ASP A 118 -13.98 9.20 2.12
C ASP A 118 -15.00 8.24 1.50
N GLN A 119 -14.77 7.84 0.25
CA GLN A 119 -15.55 6.79 -0.41
C GLN A 119 -15.53 5.50 0.41
N LEU A 120 -14.34 5.07 0.85
CA LEU A 120 -14.18 3.88 1.69
C LEU A 120 -14.91 4.02 3.04
N ALA A 121 -14.81 5.17 3.71
CA ALA A 121 -15.50 5.44 4.97
C ALA A 121 -17.03 5.38 4.83
N MET A 122 -17.55 5.69 3.65
CA MET A 122 -18.97 5.59 3.30
C MET A 122 -19.38 4.18 2.84
N GLY A 123 -18.46 3.22 2.85
CA GLY A 123 -18.70 1.84 2.41
C GLY A 123 -18.59 1.63 0.89
N GLU A 124 -18.10 2.62 0.14
CA GLU A 124 -17.87 2.49 -1.29
C GLU A 124 -16.53 1.76 -1.53
N LEU A 125 -16.62 0.46 -1.80
CA LEU A 125 -15.45 -0.41 -2.04
C LEU A 125 -14.82 -0.22 -3.44
N ARG A 126 -15.29 0.75 -4.22
CA ARG A 126 -14.80 1.06 -5.57
C ARG A 126 -14.76 2.56 -5.76
N ALA A 127 -13.57 3.09 -6.04
CA ALA A 127 -13.44 4.48 -6.46
C ALA A 127 -14.05 4.66 -7.86
N VAL A 128 -15.01 5.57 -7.99
CA VAL A 128 -15.58 5.95 -9.30
C VAL A 128 -14.82 7.18 -9.82
N HIS A 129 -14.00 6.98 -10.85
CA HIS A 129 -13.33 8.07 -11.54
C HIS A 129 -14.11 8.45 -12.81
N PHE A 130 -14.36 9.73 -13.01
CA PHE A 130 -14.90 10.26 -14.25
C PHE A 130 -13.74 10.73 -15.14
N PHE A 131 -13.61 10.14 -16.34
CA PHE A 131 -12.75 10.72 -17.37
C PHE A 131 -13.44 11.97 -17.91
N GLN A 132 -12.99 13.16 -17.52
CA GLN A 132 -13.33 14.37 -18.26
C GLN A 132 -12.56 14.35 -19.60
N ARG A 133 -13.26 14.07 -20.70
CA ARG A 133 -12.74 14.42 -22.03
C ARG A 133 -12.83 15.93 -22.17
N ASN A 134 -11.69 16.60 -22.24
CA ASN A 134 -11.63 17.95 -22.77
C ASN A 134 -11.97 17.88 -24.26
N SER A 135 -13.16 18.35 -24.63
CA SER A 135 -13.58 18.65 -26.00
C SER A 135 -13.29 20.09 -26.35
#